data_AF-A0A6V8MKU3-F1
#
_entry.id   AF-A0A6V8MKU3-F1
#
_cell.length_a   1.000
_cell.length_b   1.000
_cell.length_c   1.000
_cell.angle_alpha   90.00
_cell.angle_beta   90.00
_cell.angle_gamma   90.00
#
_symmetry.space_group_name_H-M   'P 1'
#
loop_
_entity.id
_entity.type
_entity.pdbx_description
1 polymer ?
#
loop_
_entity_poly.entity_id
_entity_poly.type
_entity_poly.pdbx_seq_one_letter_code
_entity_poly.pdbx_strand_id
1 'polypeptide(L)'
;MREDAFKVLVVDDEPINVQLLAGALKKRYRVLCAGNGYEAITLVKEEVPDLILLDVMMPDVSGFEVARLIKADELLAAIPIIFLTALDSCEAMAEGLEAGAIDYLNKPVNLNLLKLRVHNHLELKRRTDLIREQRDELQRANQALEAAFARIKRLEGTFAICMHCKSIRSDQESWQKIEEYLLEHTDALFSHGICPSCLSRHYPNYE
;
A
#
# COMPACT_ATOMS: atom_id res chain seq x y z
N MET A 1 17.68 11.63 -16.65
CA MET A 1 16.40 11.06 -16.19
C MET A 1 15.78 12.09 -15.27
N ARG A 2 14.71 12.80 -15.69
CA ARG A 2 13.93 13.59 -14.74
C ARG A 2 13.05 12.58 -14.01
N GLU A 3 13.32 12.36 -12.73
CA GLU A 3 12.29 11.83 -11.81
C GLU A 3 10.98 12.56 -12.10
N ASP A 4 9.87 11.83 -12.19
CA ASP A 4 8.56 12.42 -12.45
C ASP A 4 8.34 13.60 -11.51
N ALA A 5 8.34 14.80 -12.10
CA ALA A 5 8.21 16.02 -11.34
C ALA A 5 6.80 16.05 -10.76
N PHE A 6 6.70 16.14 -9.43
CA PHE A 6 5.40 16.25 -8.75
C PHE A 6 4.52 17.30 -9.42
N LYS A 7 3.22 17.00 -9.46
CA LYS A 7 2.19 17.86 -10.01
C LYS A 7 1.57 18.68 -8.89
N VAL A 8 1.61 20.01 -9.00
CA VAL A 8 0.97 20.91 -8.04
C VAL A 8 -0.13 21.68 -8.75
N LEU A 9 -1.36 21.56 -8.26
CA LEU A 9 -2.49 22.35 -8.73
C LEU A 9 -2.56 23.65 -7.94
N VAL A 10 -2.65 24.78 -8.64
CA VAL A 10 -2.88 26.11 -8.06
C VAL A 10 -4.26 26.58 -8.46
N VAL A 11 -5.08 26.95 -7.47
CA VAL A 11 -6.44 27.43 -7.65
C VAL A 11 -6.61 28.77 -6.94
N ASP A 12 -6.89 29.82 -7.71
CA ASP A 12 -7.15 31.18 -7.23
C ASP A 12 -7.94 31.92 -8.33
N ASP A 13 -8.93 32.73 -7.96
CA ASP A 13 -9.78 33.45 -8.92
C ASP A 13 -9.09 34.70 -9.51
N GLU A 14 -8.04 35.19 -8.86
CA GLU A 14 -7.23 36.30 -9.35
C GLU A 14 -6.06 35.79 -10.23
N PRO A 15 -6.07 36.06 -11.54
CA PRO A 15 -5.05 35.53 -12.47
C PRO A 15 -3.62 35.90 -12.10
N ILE A 16 -3.41 37.06 -11.47
CA ILE A 16 -2.10 37.51 -11.01
C ILE A 16 -1.53 36.57 -9.93
N ASN A 17 -2.37 36.11 -9.00
CA ASN A 17 -1.96 35.19 -7.93
C ASN A 17 -1.56 33.84 -8.53
N VAL A 18 -2.38 33.30 -9.44
CA VAL A 18 -2.09 32.05 -10.14
C VAL A 18 -0.74 32.14 -10.86
N GLN A 19 -0.49 33.20 -11.61
CA GLN A 19 0.77 33.40 -12.34
C GLN A 19 1.98 33.50 -11.40
N LEU A 20 1.83 34.22 -10.28
CA LEU A 20 2.89 34.38 -9.28
C LEU A 20 3.28 33.04 -8.65
N LEU A 21 2.28 32.28 -8.18
CA LEU A 21 2.48 30.97 -7.53
C LEU A 21 3.03 29.94 -8.52
N ALA A 22 2.46 29.87 -9.72
CA ALA A 22 2.97 29.00 -10.77
C ALA A 22 4.41 29.36 -11.17
N GLY A 23 4.71 30.65 -11.31
CA GLY A 23 6.05 31.16 -11.57
C GLY A 23 7.08 30.76 -10.50
N ALA A 24 6.65 30.74 -9.23
CA ALA A 24 7.49 30.34 -8.11
C ALA A 24 7.78 28.83 -8.08
N LEU A 25 6.85 27.99 -8.53
CA LEU A 25 6.91 26.53 -8.40
C LEU A 25 7.40 25.80 -9.67
N LYS A 26 7.19 26.36 -10.86
CA LYS A 26 7.49 25.73 -12.16
C LYS A 26 8.94 25.29 -12.39
N LYS A 27 9.90 25.81 -11.59
CA LYS A 27 11.31 25.39 -11.67
C LYS A 27 11.54 23.97 -11.14
N ARG A 28 10.68 23.48 -10.25
CA ARG A 28 10.83 22.20 -9.55
C ARG A 28 9.67 21.23 -9.80
N TYR A 29 8.48 21.75 -10.07
CA TYR A 29 7.25 20.97 -10.16
C TYR A 29 6.54 21.23 -11.49
N ARG A 30 5.73 20.26 -11.92
CA ARG A 30 4.75 20.50 -12.98
C ARG A 30 3.56 21.22 -12.35
N VAL A 31 3.24 22.42 -12.84
CA VAL A 31 2.16 23.22 -12.26
C VAL A 31 0.92 23.15 -13.14
N LEU A 32 -0.20 22.78 -12.54
CA LEU A 32 -1.54 22.89 -13.10
C LEU A 32 -2.20 24.14 -12.51
N CYS A 33 -3.04 24.81 -13.28
CA CYS A 33 -3.69 26.05 -12.87
C CYS A 33 -5.19 25.95 -13.10
N ALA A 34 -5.98 26.48 -12.18
CA ALA A 34 -7.41 26.69 -12.33
C ALA A 34 -7.78 28.08 -11.78
N GLY A 35 -8.68 28.77 -12.48
CA GLY A 35 -9.15 30.12 -12.14
C GLY A 35 -10.44 30.14 -11.30
N ASN A 36 -11.01 28.98 -10.96
CA ASN A 36 -12.14 28.87 -10.06
C ASN A 36 -12.27 27.42 -9.57
N GLY A 37 -13.14 27.20 -8.58
CA GLY A 37 -13.33 25.88 -7.99
C GLY A 37 -13.96 24.84 -8.91
N TYR A 38 -14.81 25.23 -9.87
CA TYR A 38 -15.38 24.27 -10.83
C TYR A 38 -14.33 23.73 -11.78
N GLU A 39 -13.49 24.61 -12.31
CA GLU A 39 -12.34 24.23 -13.13
C GLU A 39 -11.38 23.33 -12.34
N ALA A 40 -11.13 23.64 -11.08
CA ALA A 40 -10.31 22.80 -10.21
C ALA A 40 -10.89 21.39 -10.05
N ILE A 41 -12.19 21.25 -9.79
CA ILE A 41 -12.86 19.95 -9.64
C ILE A 41 -12.80 19.11 -10.92
N THR A 42 -12.93 19.75 -12.08
CA THR A 42 -12.77 19.06 -13.38
C THR A 42 -11.32 18.63 -13.57
N LEU A 43 -10.36 19.54 -13.35
CA LEU A 43 -8.95 19.33 -13.64
C LEU A 43 -8.32 18.25 -12.75
N VAL A 44 -8.70 18.15 -11.47
CA VAL A 44 -8.18 17.07 -10.59
C VAL A 44 -8.59 15.67 -11.03
N LYS A 45 -9.70 15.54 -11.79
CA LYS A 45 -10.17 14.26 -12.33
C LYS A 45 -9.48 13.91 -13.64
N GLU A 46 -9.19 14.91 -14.46
CA GLU A 46 -8.45 14.73 -15.71
C GLU A 46 -6.97 14.43 -15.45
N GLU A 47 -6.36 15.17 -14.52
CA GLU A 47 -4.97 15.01 -14.17
C GLU A 47 -4.76 15.12 -12.66
N VAL A 48 -4.71 13.97 -12.00
CA VAL A 48 -4.55 13.85 -10.54
C VAL A 48 -3.26 14.55 -10.07
N PRO A 49 -3.34 15.64 -9.28
CA PRO A 49 -2.17 16.32 -8.74
C PRO A 49 -1.64 15.61 -7.48
N ASP A 50 -0.39 15.89 -7.15
CA ASP A 50 0.26 15.43 -5.91
C ASP A 50 0.01 16.38 -4.73
N LEU A 51 -0.36 17.64 -5.00
CA LEU A 51 -0.71 18.63 -3.99
C LEU A 51 -1.58 19.74 -4.59
N ILE A 52 -2.50 20.29 -3.80
CA ILE A 52 -3.36 21.40 -4.21
C ILE A 52 -3.08 22.61 -3.31
N LEU A 53 -2.82 23.76 -3.95
CA LEU A 53 -2.86 25.08 -3.35
C LEU A 53 -4.21 25.70 -3.70
N LEU A 54 -5.04 25.94 -2.70
CA LEU A 54 -6.44 26.30 -2.91
C LEU A 54 -6.79 27.60 -2.19
N ASP A 55 -7.21 28.61 -2.95
CA ASP A 55 -7.81 29.80 -2.35
C ASP A 55 -9.13 29.46 -1.66
N VAL A 56 -9.34 30.03 -0.49
CA VAL A 56 -10.57 29.85 0.29
C VAL A 56 -11.68 30.77 -0.24
N MET A 57 -11.33 32.01 -0.58
CA MET A 57 -12.31 33.05 -0.92
C MET A 57 -12.42 33.19 -2.44
N MET A 58 -13.30 32.39 -3.05
CA MET A 58 -13.65 32.48 -4.47
C MET A 58 -15.15 32.80 -4.63
N PRO A 59 -15.56 33.52 -5.70
CA PRO A 59 -16.92 34.06 -5.84
C PRO A 59 -18.00 33.00 -6.09
N ASP A 60 -17.69 31.91 -6.79
CA ASP A 60 -18.70 30.93 -7.22
C ASP A 60 -18.88 29.77 -6.23
N VAL A 61 -17.76 29.19 -5.79
CA VAL A 61 -17.72 28.05 -4.87
C VAL A 61 -16.55 28.26 -3.93
N SER A 62 -16.76 28.07 -2.64
CA SER A 62 -15.71 28.30 -1.64
C SER A 62 -14.61 27.23 -1.74
N GLY A 63 -13.38 27.59 -1.37
CA GLY A 63 -12.28 26.61 -1.29
C GLY A 63 -12.59 25.46 -0.32
N PHE A 64 -13.35 25.71 0.74
CA PHE A 64 -13.79 24.66 1.67
C PHE A 64 -14.72 23.65 1.00
N GLU A 65 -15.68 24.10 0.18
CA GLU A 65 -16.56 23.20 -0.56
C GLU A 65 -15.80 22.39 -1.62
N VAL A 66 -14.89 23.03 -2.34
CA VAL A 66 -14.01 22.35 -3.30
C VAL A 66 -13.21 21.25 -2.59
N ALA A 67 -12.59 21.57 -1.45
CA ALA A 67 -11.86 20.60 -0.65
C ALA A 67 -12.75 19.44 -0.21
N ARG A 68 -13.96 19.71 0.33
CA ARG A 68 -14.92 18.67 0.73
C ARG A 68 -15.28 17.74 -0.43
N LEU A 69 -15.52 18.30 -1.62
CA LEU A 69 -15.83 17.51 -2.82
C LEU A 69 -14.66 16.63 -3.26
N ILE A 70 -13.44 17.15 -3.24
CA ILE A 70 -12.23 16.38 -3.55
C ILE A 70 -12.00 15.28 -2.52
N LYS A 71 -12.20 15.58 -1.23
CA LYS A 71 -12.01 14.63 -0.14
C LYS A 71 -13.07 13.54 -0.05
N ALA A 72 -14.25 13.75 -0.64
CA ALA A 72 -15.31 12.76 -0.72
C ALA A 72 -15.04 11.68 -1.78
N ASP A 73 -14.14 11.92 -2.73
CA ASP A 73 -13.77 10.94 -3.77
C ASP A 73 -12.60 10.06 -3.28
N GLU A 74 -12.80 8.75 -3.20
CA GLU A 74 -11.80 7.80 -2.68
C GLU A 74 -10.44 7.87 -3.41
N LEU A 75 -10.45 8.18 -4.72
CA LEU A 75 -9.23 8.27 -5.52
C LEU A 75 -8.48 9.58 -5.28
N LEU A 76 -9.17 10.62 -4.82
CA LEU A 76 -8.63 11.98 -4.65
C LEU A 76 -8.46 12.35 -3.17
N ALA A 77 -9.07 11.62 -2.24
CA ALA A 77 -9.08 11.93 -0.82
C ALA A 77 -7.68 12.01 -0.19
N ALA A 78 -6.73 11.26 -0.73
CA ALA A 78 -5.34 11.25 -0.26
C ALA A 78 -4.54 12.51 -0.66
N ILE A 79 -5.04 13.32 -1.60
CA ILE A 79 -4.28 14.47 -2.12
C ILE A 79 -4.18 15.55 -1.03
N PRO A 80 -2.97 15.98 -0.64
CA PRO A 80 -2.79 17.05 0.33
C PRO A 80 -3.29 18.40 -0.22
N ILE A 81 -4.08 19.11 0.59
CA ILE A 81 -4.61 20.44 0.26
C ILE A 81 -4.02 21.45 1.25
N ILE A 82 -3.40 22.50 0.74
CA ILE A 82 -2.96 23.68 1.49
C ILE A 82 -3.87 24.84 1.13
N PHE A 83 -4.54 25.40 2.13
CA PHE A 83 -5.35 26.58 1.91
C PHE A 83 -4.51 27.86 1.81
N LEU A 84 -4.90 28.74 0.90
CA LEU A 84 -4.44 30.12 0.83
C LEU A 84 -5.59 30.98 1.34
N THR A 85 -5.38 31.73 2.41
CA THR A 85 -6.49 32.43 3.09
C THR A 85 -6.08 33.85 3.49
N ALA A 86 -7.02 34.79 3.45
CA ALA A 86 -6.88 36.06 4.17
C ALA A 86 -7.68 36.08 5.48
N LEU A 87 -8.32 34.96 5.83
CA LEU A 87 -9.05 34.78 7.08
C LEU A 87 -8.06 34.45 8.19
N ASP A 88 -8.01 35.29 9.22
CA ASP A 88 -7.17 35.12 10.41
C ASP A 88 -7.96 34.62 11.64
N SER A 89 -9.23 34.22 11.48
CA SER A 89 -10.04 33.72 12.59
C SER A 89 -9.76 32.24 12.89
N CYS A 90 -9.73 31.89 14.17
CA CYS A 90 -9.62 30.49 14.61
C CYS A 90 -10.75 29.61 14.05
N GLU A 91 -11.94 30.18 13.84
CA GLU A 91 -13.10 29.48 13.26
C GLU A 91 -12.86 29.07 11.80
N ALA A 92 -12.28 29.95 10.98
CA ALA A 92 -11.94 29.62 9.60
C ALA A 92 -10.82 28.57 9.51
N MET A 93 -9.87 28.58 10.44
CA MET A 93 -8.84 27.55 10.53
C MET A 93 -9.42 26.19 10.94
N ALA A 94 -10.36 26.18 11.89
CA ALA A 94 -11.07 24.98 12.31
C ALA A 94 -11.89 24.39 11.15
N GLU A 95 -12.66 25.21 10.43
CA GLU A 95 -13.41 24.77 9.25
C GLU A 95 -12.49 24.19 8.17
N GLY A 96 -11.32 24.82 7.96
CA GLY A 96 -10.36 24.33 6.99
C GLY A 96 -9.78 22.95 7.33
N LEU A 97 -9.48 22.71 8.61
CA LEU A 97 -9.03 21.41 9.08
C LEU A 97 -10.15 20.36 8.97
N GLU A 98 -11.38 20.72 9.31
CA GLU A 98 -12.55 19.84 9.15
C GLU A 98 -12.85 19.51 7.68
N ALA A 99 -12.60 20.46 6.76
CA ALA A 99 -12.69 20.25 5.32
C ALA A 99 -11.57 19.37 4.75
N GLY A 100 -10.61 18.94 5.58
CA GLY A 100 -9.54 18.00 5.22
C GLY A 100 -8.28 18.67 4.66
N ALA A 101 -8.07 19.97 4.91
CA ALA A 101 -6.78 20.58 4.63
C ALA A 101 -5.72 20.11 5.64
N ILE A 102 -4.50 20.03 5.15
CA ILE A 102 -3.35 19.62 5.94
C ILE A 102 -2.54 20.82 6.45
N ASP A 103 -2.78 22.00 5.88
CA ASP A 103 -2.03 23.22 6.16
C ASP A 103 -2.73 24.48 5.61
N TYR A 104 -2.31 25.66 6.08
CA TYR A 104 -2.83 26.96 5.64
C TYR A 104 -1.75 28.04 5.56
N LEU A 105 -1.81 28.90 4.54
CA LEU A 105 -0.91 30.03 4.33
C LEU A 105 -1.70 31.33 4.22
N ASN A 106 -1.30 32.30 5.04
CA ASN A 106 -1.92 33.62 5.01
C ASN A 106 -1.51 34.41 3.77
N LYS A 107 -2.47 35.11 3.17
CA LYS A 107 -2.26 36.13 2.14
C LYS A 107 -1.83 37.44 2.84
N PRO A 108 -0.82 38.17 2.34
CA PRO A 108 -0.04 37.90 1.12
C PRO A 108 0.95 36.75 1.29
N VAL A 109 0.99 35.85 0.30
CA VAL A 109 1.75 34.60 0.39
C VAL A 109 3.26 34.85 0.37
N ASN A 110 3.96 34.42 1.42
CA ASN A 110 5.41 34.38 1.43
C ASN A 110 5.92 33.21 0.56
N LEU A 111 6.48 33.53 -0.61
CA LEU A 111 6.92 32.52 -1.59
C LEU A 111 8.04 31.59 -1.08
N ASN A 112 8.87 32.04 -0.13
CA ASN A 112 9.91 31.17 0.45
C ASN A 112 9.27 30.13 1.38
N LEU A 113 8.33 30.57 2.22
CA LEU A 113 7.58 29.68 3.10
C LEU A 113 6.72 28.70 2.30
N LEU A 114 6.03 29.18 1.26
CA LEU A 114 5.24 28.34 0.35
C LEU A 114 6.08 27.20 -0.23
N LYS A 115 7.26 27.52 -0.79
CA LYS A 115 8.14 26.50 -1.39
C LYS A 115 8.57 25.44 -0.37
N LEU A 116 8.88 25.85 0.86
CA LEU A 116 9.25 24.94 1.93
C LEU A 116 8.08 24.03 2.33
N ARG A 117 6.88 24.59 2.51
CA ARG A 117 5.68 23.80 2.86
C ARG A 117 5.27 22.84 1.76
N VAL A 118 5.22 23.30 0.52
CA VAL A 118 4.95 22.45 -0.65
C VAL A 118 5.96 21.31 -0.73
N HIS A 119 7.26 21.61 -0.57
CA HIS A 119 8.30 20.58 -0.58
C HIS A 119 8.11 19.54 0.53
N ASN A 120 7.88 19.98 1.76
CA ASN A 120 7.72 19.08 2.91
C ASN A 120 6.50 18.16 2.73
N HIS A 121 5.36 18.71 2.29
CA HIS A 121 4.13 17.93 2.13
C HIS A 121 4.20 16.96 0.95
N LEU A 122 4.87 17.33 -0.15
CA LEU A 122 5.13 16.41 -1.26
C LEU A 122 6.07 15.27 -0.85
N GLU A 123 7.10 15.57 -0.07
CA GLU A 123 8.02 14.54 0.45
C GLU A 123 7.31 13.60 1.43
N LEU A 124 6.43 14.12 2.29
CA LEU A 124 5.58 13.30 3.16
C LEU A 124 4.61 12.42 2.37
N LYS A 125 3.99 12.95 1.32
CA LYS A 125 3.15 12.17 0.40
C LYS A 125 3.94 11.02 -0.22
N ARG A 126 5.09 11.31 -0.83
CA ARG A 126 5.95 10.30 -1.46
C ARG A 126 6.35 9.18 -0.50
N ARG A 127 6.71 9.52 0.74
CA ARG A 127 7.03 8.52 1.77
C ARG A 127 5.82 7.67 2.13
N THR A 128 4.65 8.30 2.27
CA THR A 128 3.40 7.60 2.57
C THR A 128 3.00 6.66 1.44
N ASP A 129 3.12 7.11 0.19
CA ASP A 129 2.84 6.31 -1.01
C ASP A 129 3.80 5.10 -1.08
N LEU A 130 5.12 5.32 -0.88
CA LEU A 130 6.12 4.24 -0.86
C LEU A 130 5.85 3.20 0.24
N ILE A 131 5.49 3.65 1.45
CA ILE A 131 5.18 2.73 2.57
C ILE A 131 3.95 1.88 2.23
N ARG A 132 2.92 2.47 1.59
CA ARG A 132 1.73 1.72 1.16
C ARG A 132 2.10 0.68 0.11
N GLU A 133 2.89 1.04 -0.89
CA GLU A 133 3.36 0.11 -1.92
C GLU A 133 4.15 -1.06 -1.33
N GLN A 134 5.11 -0.77 -0.44
CA GLN A 134 5.93 -1.79 0.23
C GLN A 134 5.09 -2.71 1.12
N ARG A 135 4.10 -2.16 1.83
CA ARG A 135 3.18 -2.94 2.66
C ARG A 135 2.38 -3.90 1.79
N ASP A 136 1.85 -3.41 0.67
CA ASP A 136 1.02 -4.22 -0.22
C ASP A 136 1.87 -5.32 -0.91
N GLU A 137 3.12 -5.03 -1.26
CA GLU A 137 4.09 -6.02 -1.76
C GLU A 137 4.41 -7.08 -0.69
N LEU A 138 4.76 -6.65 0.53
CA LEU A 138 5.06 -7.55 1.64
C LEU A 138 3.87 -8.46 1.96
N GLN A 139 2.65 -7.91 1.92
CA GLN A 139 1.44 -8.69 2.16
C GLN A 139 1.24 -9.78 1.10
N ARG A 140 1.48 -9.47 -0.19
CA ARG A 140 1.44 -10.48 -1.26
C ARG A 140 2.52 -11.54 -1.08
N ALA A 141 3.74 -11.14 -0.71
CA ALA A 141 4.85 -12.05 -0.47
C ALA A 141 4.55 -12.99 0.71
N ASN A 142 4.01 -12.47 1.81
CA ASN A 142 3.59 -13.29 2.95
C ASN A 142 2.51 -14.30 2.57
N GLN A 143 1.49 -13.87 1.81
CA GLN A 143 0.44 -14.78 1.33
C GLN A 143 0.99 -15.88 0.42
N ALA A 144 1.93 -15.55 -0.46
CA ALA A 144 2.59 -16.53 -1.32
C ALA A 144 3.44 -17.52 -0.51
N LEU A 145 4.12 -17.04 0.52
CA LEU A 145 4.91 -17.87 1.44
C LEU A 145 4.02 -18.82 2.25
N GLU A 146 2.90 -18.34 2.78
CA GLU A 146 1.91 -19.16 3.48
C GLU A 146 1.35 -20.27 2.57
N ALA A 147 1.01 -19.93 1.32
CA ALA A 147 0.55 -20.90 0.34
C ALA A 147 1.64 -21.94 -0.02
N ALA A 148 2.91 -21.54 -0.06
CA ALA A 148 4.02 -22.46 -0.28
C ALA A 148 4.22 -23.42 0.90
N PHE A 149 4.16 -22.91 2.14
CA PHE A 149 4.25 -23.74 3.34
C PHE A 149 3.10 -24.76 3.45
N ALA A 150 1.88 -24.37 3.04
CA ALA A 150 0.73 -25.28 3.02
C ALA A 150 0.90 -26.48 2.07
N ARG A 151 1.82 -26.40 1.10
CA ARG A 151 2.13 -27.49 0.16
C ARG A 151 3.18 -28.47 0.67
N ILE A 152 3.89 -28.15 1.75
CA ILE A 152 4.87 -29.07 2.34
C ILE A 152 4.09 -30.17 3.06
N LYS A 153 4.13 -31.40 2.53
CA LYS A 153 3.58 -32.56 3.22
C LYS A 153 4.40 -32.83 4.48
N ARG A 154 3.79 -32.70 5.66
CA ARG A 154 4.38 -33.16 6.91
C ARG A 154 3.55 -34.31 7.46
N LEU A 155 4.21 -35.40 7.80
CA LEU A 155 3.57 -36.52 8.49
C LEU A 155 3.49 -36.16 9.98
N GLU A 156 2.39 -35.52 10.38
CA GLU A 156 2.14 -35.09 11.77
C GLU A 156 0.89 -35.79 12.33
N GLY A 157 0.89 -36.06 13.64
CA GLY A 157 -0.22 -36.71 14.35
C GLY A 157 0.09 -38.10 14.89
N THR A 158 -0.90 -38.71 15.56
CA THR A 158 -0.78 -40.07 16.11
C THR A 158 -1.40 -41.06 15.16
N PHE A 159 -0.59 -41.98 14.64
CA PHE A 159 -1.05 -43.01 13.73
C PHE A 159 -1.28 -44.33 14.46
N ALA A 160 -2.40 -44.98 14.15
CA ALA A 160 -2.67 -46.32 14.65
C ALA A 160 -1.81 -47.34 13.89
N ILE A 161 -0.91 -48.01 14.60
CA ILE A 161 -0.07 -49.08 14.06
C ILE A 161 -0.48 -50.44 14.63
N CYS A 162 -0.66 -51.43 13.76
CA CYS A 162 -0.97 -52.78 14.19
C CYS A 162 0.22 -53.36 14.97
N MET A 163 -0.03 -53.82 16.19
CA MET A 163 1.03 -54.36 17.06
C MET A 163 1.74 -55.58 16.45
N HIS A 164 1.07 -56.35 15.59
CA HIS A 164 1.56 -57.60 15.04
C HIS A 164 2.29 -57.43 13.69
N CYS A 165 1.61 -56.88 12.67
CA CYS A 165 2.17 -56.77 11.32
C CYS A 165 2.79 -55.40 10.99
N LYS A 166 2.69 -54.42 11.90
CA LYS A 166 3.18 -53.05 11.74
C LYS A 166 2.55 -52.24 10.58
N SER A 167 1.46 -52.72 10.01
CA SER A 167 0.59 -51.93 9.12
C SER A 167 0.05 -50.70 9.84
N ILE A 168 -0.19 -49.63 9.08
CA ILE A 168 -0.73 -48.35 9.56
C ILE A 168 -2.17 -48.19 9.07
N ARG A 169 -3.03 -47.57 9.90
CA ARG A 169 -4.39 -47.21 9.49
C ARG A 169 -4.36 -45.89 8.74
N SER A 170 -4.85 -45.90 7.51
CA SER A 170 -4.94 -44.73 6.63
C SER A 170 -6.11 -43.81 6.99
N ASP A 171 -6.11 -42.63 6.38
CA ASP A 171 -7.18 -41.62 6.50
C ASP A 171 -8.54 -42.11 6.00
N GLN A 172 -8.57 -43.13 5.12
CA GLN A 172 -9.78 -43.80 4.64
C GLN A 172 -10.19 -45.00 5.52
N GLU A 173 -9.70 -45.04 6.75
CA GLU A 173 -9.91 -46.11 7.74
C GLU A 173 -9.42 -47.52 7.35
N SER A 174 -8.76 -47.68 6.20
CA SER A 174 -8.19 -48.95 5.73
C SER A 174 -6.78 -49.21 6.27
N TRP A 175 -6.38 -50.47 6.39
CA TRP A 175 -5.03 -50.87 6.80
C TRP A 175 -4.13 -51.08 5.58
N GLN A 176 -2.96 -50.45 5.57
CA GLN A 176 -1.96 -50.59 4.51
C GLN A 176 -0.54 -50.71 5.08
N LYS A 177 0.45 -51.04 4.24
CA LYS A 177 1.83 -51.08 4.70
C LYS A 177 2.32 -49.66 5.01
N ILE A 178 3.21 -49.55 6.00
CA ILE A 178 3.76 -48.24 6.38
C ILE A 178 4.52 -47.58 5.21
N GLU A 179 5.21 -48.37 4.39
CA GLU A 179 5.96 -47.88 3.22
C GLU A 179 5.04 -47.25 2.17
N GLU A 180 3.89 -47.87 1.88
CA GLU A 180 2.88 -47.36 0.95
C GLU A 180 2.32 -46.03 1.46
N TYR A 181 1.94 -45.98 2.74
CA TYR A 181 1.46 -44.76 3.38
C TYR A 181 2.50 -43.63 3.35
N LEU A 182 3.77 -43.93 3.67
CA LEU A 182 4.84 -42.93 3.69
C LEU A 182 5.16 -42.40 2.28
N LEU A 183 5.10 -43.23 1.24
CA LEU A 183 5.29 -42.79 -0.16
C LEU A 183 4.16 -41.87 -0.65
N GLU A 184 2.92 -42.12 -0.21
CA GLU A 184 1.78 -41.27 -0.57
C GLU A 184 1.84 -39.90 0.12
N HIS A 185 2.36 -39.86 1.35
CA HIS A 185 2.24 -38.71 2.24
C HIS A 185 3.56 -37.97 2.52
N THR A 186 4.69 -38.44 1.99
CA THR A 186 6.02 -37.77 2.13
C THR A 186 6.83 -37.90 0.85
N ASP A 187 7.96 -37.19 0.80
CA ASP A 187 8.96 -37.33 -0.27
C ASP A 187 10.03 -38.39 0.05
N ALA A 188 9.76 -39.31 1.00
CA ALA A 188 10.70 -40.35 1.39
C ALA A 188 10.94 -41.36 0.27
N LEU A 189 12.20 -41.74 0.07
CA LEU A 189 12.60 -42.81 -0.85
C LEU A 189 13.12 -44.00 -0.04
N PHE A 190 12.61 -45.19 -0.34
CA PHE A 190 12.99 -46.41 0.37
C PHE A 190 13.86 -47.31 -0.51
N SER A 191 14.88 -47.89 0.09
CA SER A 191 15.68 -48.96 -0.51
C SER A 191 15.53 -50.22 0.33
N HIS A 192 15.63 -51.39 -0.31
CA HIS A 192 15.55 -52.65 0.39
C HIS A 192 16.93 -53.01 0.97
N GLY A 193 16.94 -53.37 2.24
CA GLY A 193 18.13 -53.85 2.95
C GLY A 193 17.75 -54.91 3.97
N ILE A 194 18.75 -55.64 4.45
CA ILE A 194 18.59 -56.63 5.52
C ILE A 194 19.35 -56.14 6.75
N CYS A 195 18.66 -56.01 7.88
CA CYS A 195 19.32 -55.66 9.14
C CYS A 195 20.09 -56.88 9.69
N PRO A 196 21.10 -56.67 10.57
CA PRO A 196 21.93 -57.76 11.08
C PRO A 196 21.14 -58.91 11.73
N SER A 197 20.07 -58.60 12.47
CA SER A 197 19.24 -59.64 13.12
C SER A 197 18.48 -60.49 12.10
N CYS A 198 17.95 -59.88 11.04
CA CYS A 198 17.31 -60.61 9.94
C CYS A 198 18.34 -61.39 9.12
N LEU A 199 19.54 -60.85 8.90
CA LEU A 199 20.63 -61.55 8.21
C LEU A 199 20.98 -62.85 8.95
N SER A 200 21.29 -62.76 10.25
CA SER A 200 21.65 -63.93 11.06
C SER A 200 20.50 -64.93 11.19
N ARG A 201 19.25 -64.47 11.22
CA ARG A 201 18.08 -65.36 11.37
C ARG A 201 17.74 -66.10 10.08
N HIS A 202 17.75 -65.41 8.94
CA HIS A 202 17.26 -65.95 7.67
C HIS A 202 18.39 -66.44 6.76
N TYR A 203 19.62 -65.97 6.98
CA TYR A 203 20.83 -66.32 6.23
C TYR A 203 22.00 -66.63 7.18
N PRO A 204 21.86 -67.64 8.07
CA PRO A 204 22.85 -67.92 9.11
C PRO A 204 24.24 -68.34 8.59
N ASN A 205 24.36 -68.70 7.30
CA ASN A 205 25.60 -69.16 6.67
C ASN A 205 26.13 -68.15 5.62
N TYR A 206 25.67 -66.91 5.69
CA TYR A 206 26.10 -65.85 4.78
C TYR A 206 27.39 -65.23 5.33
N GLU A 207 28.53 -65.81 4.97
CA GLU A 207 29.87 -65.21 5.07
C GLU A 207 30.37 -64.84 3.67
#